data_AF-A0A8H6DEC5-F1
#
_entry.id   AF-A0A8H6DEC5-F1
#
_cell.length_a   1.000
_cell.length_b   1.000
_cell.length_c   1.000
_cell.angle_alpha   90.00
_cell.angle_beta   90.00
_cell.angle_gamma   90.00
#
_symmetry.space_group_name_H-M   'P 1'
#
loop_
_entity.id
_entity.type
_entity.pdbx_description
1 polymer ?
#
loop_
_entity_poly.entity_id
_entity_poly.type
_entity_poly.pdbx_seq_one_letter_code
_entity_poly.pdbx_strand_id
1 'polypeptide(L)'
;MLERRSLHCLESIARSESFGQSVEELDICTSHLLPLDEVEEIEPPHSEYEGMMKHLKKENNIDPILHHGIEDYEEWVRRWPINNGEGGVGDEDEQNDYNGQDNQGMGSDIGDDGNAASSRLEQINTQEYNRHLHDQEDMMRAGYHVKCLAGAMTYLKRCRKINISTSIHAWGMRRLRQRIGILPQRGLTFKSKASIRQVHHIVQVVLAAIAVSGISVQYLDIEPSMMLENANRISPFMLMGPSSSIILSRSFPTSLRQLQISLDPESPPDDTISGRKWGLGLLQFIHLLPELSDLALSFENRDEIGRFSEIAKDLYIPKLESITLRSIDTT
;
A
#
# COMPACT_ATOMS: atom_id res chain seq x y z
N MET A 1 3.54 -7.10 0.75
CA MET A 1 2.33 -7.43 1.54
C MET A 1 2.79 -8.12 2.82
N LEU A 2 2.23 -7.76 3.97
CA LEU A 2 2.52 -8.42 5.25
C LEU A 2 1.75 -9.75 5.37
N GLU A 3 2.10 -10.70 4.51
CA GLU A 3 1.63 -12.09 4.57
C GLU A 3 2.78 -12.98 5.05
N ARG A 4 2.49 -13.99 5.86
CA ARG A 4 3.51 -14.86 6.47
C ARG A 4 4.50 -15.40 5.44
N ARG A 5 3.99 -15.90 4.31
CA ARG A 5 4.84 -16.52 3.27
C ARG A 5 5.63 -15.47 2.50
N SER A 6 5.07 -14.30 2.22
CA SER A 6 5.81 -13.16 1.65
C SER A 6 6.95 -12.70 2.55
N LEU A 7 6.76 -12.66 3.87
CA LEU A 7 7.82 -12.32 4.83
C LEU A 7 8.92 -13.39 4.91
N HIS A 8 8.56 -14.67 4.90
CA HIS A 8 9.56 -15.75 4.83
C HIS A 8 10.34 -15.74 3.52
N CYS A 9 9.68 -15.44 2.41
CA CYS A 9 10.34 -15.27 1.12
C CYS A 9 11.33 -14.11 1.17
N LEU A 10 10.92 -12.95 1.70
CA LEU A 10 11.79 -11.80 1.88
C LEU A 10 13.00 -12.15 2.76
N GLU A 11 12.81 -12.86 3.86
CA GLU A 11 13.91 -13.30 4.72
C GLU A 11 14.90 -14.22 3.97
N SER A 12 14.39 -15.18 3.20
CA SER A 12 15.22 -16.07 2.37
C SER A 12 16.01 -15.30 1.32
N ILE A 13 15.37 -14.35 0.65
CA ILE A 13 15.98 -13.49 -0.37
C ILE A 13 17.04 -12.60 0.24
N ALA A 14 16.74 -11.96 1.37
CA ALA A 14 17.64 -11.03 2.05
C ALA A 14 18.93 -11.72 2.50
N ARG A 15 18.85 -12.99 2.91
CA ARG A 15 20.01 -13.80 3.31
C ARG A 15 20.87 -14.29 2.13
N SER A 16 20.39 -14.18 0.90
CA SER A 16 21.18 -14.53 -0.29
C SER A 16 22.32 -13.53 -0.49
N GLU A 17 23.56 -14.02 -0.61
CA GLU A 17 24.74 -13.17 -0.74
C GLU A 17 24.73 -12.32 -2.02
N SER A 18 24.22 -12.86 -3.12
CA SER A 18 24.14 -12.12 -4.39
C SER A 18 22.93 -11.21 -4.44
N PHE A 19 21.75 -11.74 -4.11
CA PHE A 19 20.50 -11.03 -4.33
C PHE A 19 20.21 -10.01 -3.23
N GLY A 20 20.38 -10.37 -1.95
CA GLY A 20 20.13 -9.47 -0.83
C GLY A 20 21.04 -8.23 -0.84
N GLN A 21 22.27 -8.39 -1.33
CA GLN A 21 23.21 -7.28 -1.54
C GLN A 21 22.90 -6.45 -2.79
N SER A 22 21.91 -6.79 -3.61
CA SER A 22 21.49 -5.99 -4.77
C SER A 22 20.18 -5.25 -4.55
N VAL A 23 19.48 -5.51 -3.44
CA VAL A 23 18.21 -4.84 -3.12
C VAL A 23 18.50 -3.41 -2.64
N GLU A 24 18.09 -2.42 -3.43
CA GLU A 24 18.23 -0.99 -3.12
C GLU A 24 16.92 -0.37 -2.60
N GLU A 25 15.79 -1.01 -2.89
CA GLU A 25 14.45 -0.55 -2.57
C GLU A 25 13.56 -1.69 -2.07
N LEU A 26 12.74 -1.41 -1.05
CA LEU A 26 11.75 -2.34 -0.52
C LEU A 26 10.37 -1.68 -0.47
N ASP A 27 9.42 -2.26 -1.20
CA ASP A 27 8.04 -1.79 -1.27
C ASP A 27 7.10 -2.69 -0.43
N ILE A 28 6.41 -2.07 0.53
CA ILE A 28 5.47 -2.73 1.43
C ILE A 28 4.05 -2.33 1.06
N CYS A 29 3.40 -3.22 0.31
CA CYS A 29 2.01 -3.06 -0.09
C CYS A 29 1.03 -3.13 1.11
N THR A 30 0.07 -2.20 1.15
CA THR A 30 -1.00 -2.07 2.15
C THR A 30 -2.25 -2.92 1.89
N SER A 31 -2.24 -3.76 0.85
CA SER A 31 -3.35 -4.70 0.59
C SER A 31 -3.60 -5.62 1.78
N HIS A 32 -4.87 -5.80 2.11
CA HIS A 32 -5.31 -6.55 3.28
C HIS A 32 -6.67 -7.21 3.05
N LEU A 33 -7.03 -8.16 3.91
CA LEU A 33 -8.36 -8.77 3.90
C LEU A 33 -9.30 -8.06 4.88
N LEU A 34 -10.56 -7.92 4.47
CA LEU A 34 -11.66 -7.39 5.28
C LEU A 34 -12.51 -8.54 5.83
N PRO A 35 -13.27 -8.33 6.91
CA PRO A 35 -14.39 -9.21 7.26
C PRO A 35 -15.31 -9.43 6.05
N LEU A 36 -15.81 -10.65 5.88
CA LEU A 36 -16.59 -11.01 4.67
C LEU A 36 -17.86 -10.16 4.51
N ASP A 37 -18.53 -9.85 5.62
CA ASP A 37 -19.67 -8.93 5.66
C ASP A 37 -19.31 -7.54 5.11
N GLU A 38 -18.12 -7.04 5.42
CA GLU A 38 -17.64 -5.76 4.88
C GLU A 38 -17.20 -5.87 3.41
N VAL A 39 -16.74 -7.04 2.94
CA VAL A 39 -16.37 -7.25 1.52
C VAL A 39 -17.58 -7.11 0.60
N GLU A 40 -18.76 -7.52 1.09
CA GLU A 40 -20.02 -7.41 0.36
C GLU A 40 -20.48 -5.96 0.24
N GLU A 41 -20.31 -5.17 1.29
CA GLU A 41 -20.78 -3.78 1.36
C GLU A 41 -19.80 -2.76 0.79
N ILE A 42 -18.50 -3.04 0.86
CA ILE A 42 -17.44 -2.10 0.48
C ILE A 42 -16.93 -2.44 -0.92
N GLU A 43 -17.15 -1.51 -1.84
CA GLU A 43 -16.54 -1.56 -3.16
C GLU A 43 -15.01 -1.44 -3.07
N PRO A 44 -14.29 -2.24 -3.85
CA PRO A 44 -12.84 -2.21 -3.84
C PRO A 44 -12.36 -0.92 -4.52
N PRO A 45 -11.32 -0.26 -4.00
CA PRO A 45 -10.72 0.87 -4.67
C PRO A 45 -10.23 0.50 -6.06
N HIS A 46 -10.47 1.41 -7.00
CA HIS A 46 -10.16 1.22 -8.41
C HIS A 46 -9.38 2.44 -8.91
N SER A 47 -8.78 2.31 -10.09
CA SER A 47 -8.11 3.41 -10.76
C SER A 47 -8.82 3.64 -12.09
N GLU A 48 -9.32 4.85 -12.34
CA GLU A 48 -9.93 5.21 -13.62
C GLU A 48 -8.97 4.93 -14.80
N TYR A 49 -7.68 5.17 -14.59
CA TYR A 49 -6.65 4.90 -15.59
C TYR A 49 -6.51 3.40 -15.86
N GLU A 50 -6.58 2.53 -14.83
CA GLU A 50 -6.62 1.08 -15.04
C GLU A 50 -7.87 0.66 -15.83
N GLY A 51 -9.01 1.29 -15.55
CA GLY A 51 -10.25 1.10 -16.31
C GLY A 51 -10.10 1.50 -17.78
N MET A 52 -9.52 2.67 -18.03
CA MET A 52 -9.22 3.19 -19.37
C MET A 52 -8.25 2.27 -20.13
N MET A 53 -7.18 1.81 -19.49
CA MET A 53 -6.21 0.90 -20.11
C MET A 53 -6.82 -0.47 -20.43
N LYS A 54 -7.71 -0.98 -19.57
CA LYS A 54 -8.47 -2.20 -19.85
C LYS A 54 -9.35 -2.03 -21.09
N HIS A 55 -9.98 -0.87 -21.24
CA HIS A 55 -10.77 -0.52 -22.42
C HIS A 55 -9.90 -0.44 -23.69
N LEU A 56 -8.79 0.30 -23.66
CA LEU A 56 -7.88 0.46 -24.79
C LEU A 56 -7.25 -0.87 -25.24
N LYS A 57 -6.92 -1.76 -24.30
CA LYS A 57 -6.45 -3.12 -24.60
C LYS A 57 -7.53 -3.98 -25.28
N LYS A 58 -8.79 -3.85 -24.85
CA LYS A 58 -9.93 -4.56 -25.46
C LYS A 58 -10.19 -4.10 -26.90
N GLU A 59 -9.90 -2.85 -27.20
CA GLU A 59 -10.08 -2.25 -28.54
C GLU A 59 -8.87 -2.43 -29.48
N ASN A 60 -7.78 -3.08 -29.05
CA ASN A 60 -6.53 -3.23 -29.82
C ASN A 60 -5.97 -1.90 -30.39
N ASN A 61 -6.24 -0.77 -29.73
CA ASN A 61 -5.87 0.56 -30.22
C ASN A 61 -4.77 1.16 -29.33
N ILE A 62 -3.51 0.92 -29.71
CA ILE A 62 -2.30 1.24 -28.92
C ILE A 62 -1.75 2.64 -29.26
N ASP A 63 -2.20 3.24 -30.36
CA ASP A 63 -1.69 4.52 -30.87
C ASP A 63 -1.88 5.76 -29.95
N PRO A 64 -2.92 5.89 -29.09
CA PRO A 64 -3.04 7.08 -28.24
C PRO A 64 -2.15 7.07 -26.98
N ILE A 65 -1.43 5.97 -26.69
CA ILE A 65 -0.57 5.81 -25.51
C ILE A 65 0.61 6.79 -25.53
N LEU A 66 1.10 7.17 -26.72
CA LEU A 66 2.32 7.98 -26.91
C LEU A 66 2.16 9.49 -26.64
N HIS A 67 0.94 10.01 -26.39
CA HIS A 67 0.69 11.46 -26.39
C HIS A 67 0.44 12.12 -25.02
N HIS A 68 0.42 11.37 -23.90
CA HIS A 68 0.00 11.93 -22.60
C HIS A 68 1.13 12.22 -21.58
N GLY A 69 2.40 12.15 -21.97
CA GLY A 69 3.48 12.85 -21.25
C GLY A 69 3.69 12.47 -19.77
N ILE A 70 3.48 11.22 -19.38
CA ILE A 70 3.86 10.68 -18.07
C ILE A 70 5.06 9.77 -18.27
N GLU A 71 6.27 10.32 -18.10
CA GLU A 71 7.55 9.67 -18.47
C GLU A 71 7.87 8.37 -17.70
N ASP A 72 7.20 8.07 -16.58
CA ASP A 72 7.55 6.94 -15.69
C ASP A 72 6.51 5.80 -15.66
N TYR A 73 5.35 5.96 -16.31
CA TYR A 73 4.27 4.96 -16.28
C TYR A 73 4.31 3.99 -17.47
N GLU A 74 5.00 4.34 -18.56
CA GLU A 74 5.17 3.47 -19.73
C GLU A 74 5.97 2.20 -19.39
N GLU A 75 6.92 2.28 -18.45
CA GLU A 75 7.67 1.12 -17.96
C GLU A 75 6.80 0.20 -17.08
N TRP A 76 5.85 0.78 -16.34
CA TRP A 76 4.86 0.08 -15.53
C TRP A 76 3.85 -0.70 -16.39
N VAL A 77 3.42 -0.10 -17.52
CA VAL A 77 2.50 -0.70 -18.51
C VAL A 77 3.11 -1.90 -19.24
N ARG A 78 4.41 -1.87 -19.56
CA ARG A 78 5.07 -2.97 -20.27
C ARG A 78 5.13 -4.28 -19.47
N ARG A 79 4.97 -4.23 -18.14
CA ARG A 79 5.05 -5.42 -17.26
C ARG A 79 3.70 -6.02 -16.85
N TRP A 80 2.56 -5.54 -17.37
CA TRP A 80 1.24 -6.06 -16.99
C TRP A 80 0.48 -6.83 -18.09
N PRO A 81 0.38 -8.16 -17.91
CA PRO A 81 -0.68 -8.99 -18.46
C PRO A 81 -1.48 -9.67 -17.31
N ILE A 82 -2.36 -8.97 -16.57
CA ILE A 82 -3.34 -9.68 -15.70
C ILE A 82 -4.69 -8.94 -15.70
N ASN A 83 -5.59 -9.30 -16.61
CA ASN A 83 -6.95 -8.77 -16.63
C ASN A 83 -7.70 -8.98 -15.29
N ASN A 84 -8.35 -7.92 -14.81
CA ASN A 84 -9.50 -8.02 -13.92
C ASN A 84 -10.72 -8.41 -14.76
N GLY A 85 -10.88 -9.70 -15.04
CA GLY A 85 -12.00 -10.26 -15.79
C GLY A 85 -11.62 -10.62 -17.22
N GLU A 86 -11.79 -11.90 -17.53
CA GLU A 86 -11.58 -12.59 -18.82
C GLU A 86 -10.12 -12.91 -19.21
N GLY A 87 -9.87 -14.22 -19.37
CA GLY A 87 -8.72 -14.77 -20.07
C GLY A 87 -7.75 -15.52 -19.17
N GLY A 88 -7.96 -16.82 -18.99
CA GLY A 88 -6.87 -17.72 -18.65
C GLY A 88 -5.99 -17.89 -19.88
N VAL A 89 -4.73 -17.47 -19.82
CA VAL A 89 -3.59 -18.06 -20.55
C VAL A 89 -2.31 -17.63 -19.80
N GLY A 90 -1.46 -18.60 -19.47
CA GLY A 90 -0.06 -18.37 -19.09
C GLY A 90 0.32 -18.98 -17.75
N ASP A 91 0.26 -20.31 -17.68
CA ASP A 91 1.01 -21.11 -16.72
C ASP A 91 2.48 -21.11 -17.16
N GLU A 92 3.34 -20.39 -16.43
CA GLU A 92 4.73 -20.79 -16.29
C GLU A 92 4.73 -21.91 -15.25
N ASP A 93 4.53 -23.13 -15.74
CA ASP A 93 4.70 -24.44 -15.08
C ASP A 93 3.52 -25.37 -15.41
N GLU A 94 3.31 -25.73 -16.68
CA GLU A 94 2.80 -27.06 -17.08
C GLU A 94 2.83 -27.22 -18.62
N GLN A 95 3.78 -28.03 -19.11
CA GLN A 95 3.71 -28.65 -20.43
C GLN A 95 2.67 -29.77 -20.38
N ASN A 96 1.61 -29.68 -21.20
CA ASN A 96 1.25 -30.69 -22.23
C ASN A 96 -0.16 -30.49 -22.79
N ASP A 97 -0.20 -30.37 -24.12
CA ASP A 97 -1.14 -30.90 -25.12
C ASP A 97 -2.68 -30.81 -25.01
N TYR A 98 -3.22 -30.40 -26.17
CA TYR A 98 -4.51 -30.68 -26.82
C TYR A 98 -5.64 -29.63 -26.86
N ASN A 99 -5.71 -29.01 -28.05
CA ASN A 99 -6.84 -28.67 -28.92
C ASN A 99 -7.96 -27.74 -28.46
N GLY A 100 -8.18 -26.72 -29.31
CA GLY A 100 -9.17 -25.66 -29.11
C GLY A 100 -10.59 -26.01 -29.55
N GLN A 101 -11.49 -25.07 -29.29
CA GLN A 101 -12.59 -24.73 -30.18
C GLN A 101 -13.17 -23.36 -29.82
N ASP A 102 -13.49 -22.62 -30.87
CA ASP A 102 -14.10 -21.31 -30.89
C ASP A 102 -15.45 -21.26 -30.15
N ASN A 103 -15.81 -20.10 -29.59
CA ASN A 103 -17.13 -19.53 -29.89
C ASN A 103 -17.23 -18.03 -29.60
N GLN A 104 -17.94 -17.38 -30.52
CA GLN A 104 -18.25 -15.97 -30.64
C GLN A 104 -19.45 -15.56 -29.74
N GLY A 105 -19.52 -14.28 -29.39
CA GLY A 105 -20.80 -13.55 -29.44
C GLY A 105 -21.23 -12.78 -28.18
N MET A 106 -21.61 -11.52 -28.42
CA MET A 106 -22.31 -10.56 -27.54
C MET A 106 -21.48 -9.92 -26.41
N GLY A 107 -21.61 -8.63 -26.10
CA GLY A 107 -22.45 -7.55 -26.60
C GLY A 107 -22.08 -6.31 -25.78
N SER A 108 -22.16 -5.13 -26.39
CA SER A 108 -21.91 -3.85 -25.73
C SER A 108 -23.07 -3.51 -24.80
N ASP A 109 -22.87 -3.56 -23.49
CA ASP A 109 -23.77 -2.89 -22.53
C ASP A 109 -22.94 -2.17 -21.46
N ILE A 110 -23.02 -0.85 -21.52
CA ILE A 110 -22.65 0.07 -20.45
C ILE A 110 -23.86 0.09 -19.52
N GLY A 111 -23.78 -0.64 -18.42
CA GLY A 111 -24.76 -0.62 -17.34
C GLY A 111 -25.03 -1.99 -16.74
N ASP A 112 -24.17 -2.47 -15.84
CA ASP A 112 -24.56 -3.51 -14.87
C ASP A 112 -23.59 -3.63 -13.68
N ASP A 113 -23.47 -2.59 -12.85
CA ASP A 113 -22.67 -2.66 -11.61
C ASP A 113 -23.20 -3.72 -10.63
N GLY A 114 -24.52 -4.01 -10.66
CA GLY A 114 -25.15 -5.01 -9.79
C GLY A 114 -24.76 -6.47 -10.11
N ASN A 115 -24.54 -6.78 -11.38
CA ASN A 115 -24.23 -8.13 -11.84
C ASN A 115 -22.72 -8.44 -11.72
N ALA A 116 -21.87 -7.41 -11.84
CA ALA A 116 -20.44 -7.52 -11.56
C ALA A 116 -20.14 -7.72 -10.06
N ALA A 117 -20.84 -7.02 -9.16
CA ALA A 117 -20.71 -7.20 -7.72
C ALA A 117 -21.18 -8.59 -7.26
N SER A 118 -22.32 -9.06 -7.79
CA SER A 118 -22.86 -10.40 -7.51
C SER A 118 -21.90 -11.51 -7.99
N SER A 119 -21.35 -11.38 -9.21
CA SER A 119 -20.36 -12.33 -9.74
C SER A 119 -19.04 -12.35 -8.95
N ARG A 120 -18.62 -11.21 -8.38
CA ARG A 120 -17.40 -11.11 -7.55
C ARG A 120 -17.53 -11.92 -6.26
N LEU A 121 -18.68 -11.86 -5.60
CA LEU A 121 -18.93 -12.53 -4.34
C LEU A 121 -19.12 -14.04 -4.52
N GLU A 122 -19.72 -14.46 -5.64
CA GLU A 122 -19.89 -15.88 -6.00
C GLU A 122 -18.56 -16.62 -6.21
N GLN A 123 -17.49 -15.91 -6.54
CA GLN A 123 -16.16 -16.49 -6.77
C GLN A 123 -15.36 -16.70 -5.47
N ILE A 124 -15.83 -16.19 -4.32
CA ILE A 124 -15.06 -16.24 -3.08
C ILE A 124 -14.98 -17.67 -2.55
N ASN A 125 -13.75 -18.15 -2.35
CA ASN A 125 -13.52 -19.34 -1.55
C ASN A 125 -13.56 -18.97 -0.06
N THR A 126 -14.76 -19.00 0.52
CA THR A 126 -15.04 -18.57 1.91
C THR A 126 -14.14 -19.27 2.93
N GLN A 127 -13.80 -20.55 2.73
CA GLN A 127 -12.96 -21.30 3.65
C GLN A 127 -11.52 -20.77 3.66
N GLU A 128 -10.90 -20.66 2.49
CA GLU A 128 -9.52 -20.16 2.38
C GLU A 128 -9.46 -18.66 2.71
N TYR A 129 -10.50 -17.88 2.37
CA TYR A 129 -10.60 -16.48 2.75
C TYR A 129 -10.56 -16.32 4.28
N ASN A 130 -11.44 -17.01 5.00
CA ASN A 130 -11.49 -16.95 6.46
C ASN A 130 -10.20 -17.44 7.12
N ARG A 131 -9.57 -18.48 6.56
CA ARG A 131 -8.27 -18.97 7.02
C ARG A 131 -7.19 -17.89 6.90
N HIS A 132 -7.11 -17.20 5.75
CA HIS A 132 -6.14 -16.14 5.54
C HIS A 132 -6.46 -14.88 6.36
N LEU A 133 -7.74 -14.55 6.55
CA LEU A 133 -8.17 -13.47 7.43
C LEU A 133 -7.76 -13.75 8.88
N HIS A 134 -7.98 -14.96 9.38
CA HIS A 134 -7.55 -15.37 10.71
C HIS A 134 -6.03 -15.32 10.87
N ASP A 135 -5.27 -15.78 9.87
CA ASP A 135 -3.81 -15.71 9.87
C ASP A 135 -3.30 -14.26 9.95
N GLN A 136 -3.95 -13.35 9.21
CA GLN A 136 -3.67 -11.92 9.24
C GLN A 136 -3.85 -11.36 10.67
N GLU A 137 -4.96 -11.67 11.33
CA GLU A 137 -5.23 -11.22 12.70
C GLU A 137 -4.26 -11.83 13.73
N ASP A 138 -3.96 -13.12 13.62
CA ASP A 138 -3.04 -13.81 14.52
C ASP A 138 -1.62 -13.23 14.43
N MET A 139 -1.16 -12.92 13.22
CA MET A 139 0.15 -12.29 13.04
C MET A 139 0.21 -10.85 13.61
N MET A 140 -0.91 -10.11 13.60
CA MET A 140 -0.98 -8.83 14.30
C MET A 140 -0.82 -9.01 15.81
N ARG A 141 -1.60 -9.93 16.41
CA ARG A 141 -1.58 -10.18 17.86
C ARG A 141 -0.23 -10.68 18.35
N ALA A 142 0.42 -11.57 17.60
CA ALA A 142 1.70 -12.16 17.98
C ALA A 142 2.91 -11.22 17.75
N GLY A 143 2.75 -10.10 17.05
CA GLY A 143 3.87 -9.21 16.69
C GLY A 143 4.88 -9.85 15.73
N TYR A 144 4.51 -10.98 15.10
CA TYR A 144 5.41 -11.80 14.28
C TYR A 144 5.96 -11.01 13.07
N HIS A 145 5.14 -10.12 12.50
CA HIS A 145 5.49 -9.27 11.38
C HIS A 145 6.76 -8.43 11.62
N VAL A 146 6.86 -7.78 12.78
CA VAL A 146 8.01 -6.92 13.11
C VAL A 146 9.29 -7.74 13.16
N LYS A 147 9.24 -8.91 13.80
CA LYS A 147 10.39 -9.81 13.93
C LYS A 147 10.91 -10.27 12.57
N CYS A 148 10.02 -10.72 11.68
CA CYS A 148 10.42 -11.18 10.36
C CYS A 148 10.92 -10.04 9.48
N LEU A 149 10.21 -8.91 9.45
CA LEU A 149 10.60 -7.79 8.61
C LEU A 149 11.93 -7.18 9.07
N ALA A 150 12.11 -6.96 10.37
CA ALA A 150 13.37 -6.46 10.92
C ALA A 150 14.52 -7.44 10.66
N GLY A 151 14.28 -8.74 10.86
CA GLY A 151 15.26 -9.79 10.61
C GLY A 151 15.66 -9.91 9.14
N ALA A 152 14.76 -9.65 8.20
CA ALA A 152 15.11 -9.58 6.79
C ALA A 152 15.93 -8.30 6.50
N MET A 153 15.47 -7.14 6.99
CA MET A 153 16.11 -5.84 6.79
C MET A 153 17.57 -5.80 7.26
N THR A 154 17.95 -6.56 8.31
CA THR A 154 19.36 -6.61 8.75
C THR A 154 20.34 -7.12 7.68
N TYR A 155 19.86 -7.86 6.68
CA TYR A 155 20.70 -8.38 5.59
C TYR A 155 20.66 -7.51 4.33
N LEU A 156 19.68 -6.61 4.20
CA LEU A 156 19.49 -5.72 3.05
C LEU A 156 20.39 -4.48 3.12
N LYS A 157 21.72 -4.68 3.13
CA LYS A 157 22.70 -3.62 3.42
C LYS A 157 22.71 -2.44 2.44
N ARG A 158 22.23 -2.64 1.20
CA ARG A 158 22.14 -1.60 0.18
C ARG A 158 20.75 -0.98 0.05
N CYS A 159 19.76 -1.45 0.81
CA CYS A 159 18.41 -0.93 0.75
C CYS A 159 18.38 0.46 1.40
N ARG A 160 18.22 1.49 0.56
CA ARG A 160 18.21 2.90 0.96
C ARG A 160 16.82 3.50 0.91
N LYS A 161 15.89 2.86 0.21
CA LYS A 161 14.53 3.34 0.00
C LYS A 161 13.51 2.32 0.52
N ILE A 162 12.56 2.78 1.34
CA ILE A 162 11.42 1.97 1.76
C ILE A 162 10.15 2.71 1.39
N ASN A 163 9.22 2.01 0.75
CA ASN A 163 7.92 2.55 0.41
C ASN A 163 6.82 1.79 1.14
N ILE A 164 5.77 2.52 1.52
CA ILE A 164 4.48 1.97 1.93
C ILE A 164 3.48 2.44 0.89
N SER A 165 3.06 1.52 0.03
CA SER A 165 2.26 1.85 -1.16
C SER A 165 1.07 0.91 -1.32
N THR A 166 0.25 1.15 -2.34
CA THR A 166 -0.81 0.24 -2.81
C THR A 166 -0.40 -0.57 -4.02
N SER A 167 0.89 -0.87 -4.15
CA SER A 167 1.45 -1.61 -5.28
C SER A 167 0.74 -2.94 -5.52
N ILE A 168 0.22 -3.09 -6.74
CA ILE A 168 -0.43 -4.32 -7.22
C ILE A 168 0.55 -5.44 -7.52
N HIS A 169 1.85 -5.15 -7.50
CA HIS A 169 2.92 -6.10 -7.78
C HIS A 169 3.40 -6.84 -6.52
N ALA A 170 2.70 -6.68 -5.40
CA ALA A 170 3.14 -7.28 -4.16
C ALA A 170 3.27 -8.81 -4.31
N TRP A 171 4.43 -9.33 -3.94
CA TRP A 171 4.69 -10.77 -3.98
C TRP A 171 3.63 -11.53 -3.21
N GLY A 172 3.13 -12.59 -3.86
CA GLY A 172 2.07 -13.45 -3.31
C GLY A 172 0.64 -13.00 -3.62
N MET A 173 0.41 -11.79 -4.15
CA MET A 173 -0.96 -11.29 -4.38
C MET A 173 -1.72 -12.11 -5.43
N ARG A 174 -1.11 -12.44 -6.58
CA ARG A 174 -1.73 -13.30 -7.61
C ARG A 174 -2.11 -14.68 -7.07
N ARG A 175 -1.19 -15.30 -6.32
CA ARG A 175 -1.43 -16.61 -5.69
C ARG A 175 -2.54 -16.52 -4.64
N LEU A 176 -2.56 -15.45 -3.84
CA LEU A 176 -3.60 -15.24 -2.85
C LEU A 176 -4.97 -15.12 -3.52
N ARG A 177 -5.08 -14.30 -4.59
CA ARG A 177 -6.30 -14.19 -5.41
C ARG A 177 -6.77 -15.54 -5.92
N GLN A 178 -5.88 -16.36 -6.49
CA GLN A 178 -6.24 -17.70 -6.97
C GLN A 178 -6.82 -18.61 -5.87
N ARG A 179 -6.39 -18.43 -4.62
CA ARG A 179 -6.86 -19.23 -3.48
C ARG A 179 -8.17 -18.75 -2.90
N ILE A 180 -8.29 -17.43 -2.71
CA ILE A 180 -9.45 -16.82 -2.03
C ILE A 180 -10.56 -16.42 -3.01
N GLY A 181 -10.30 -16.47 -4.32
CA GLY A 181 -11.24 -16.15 -5.38
C GLY A 181 -11.22 -14.68 -5.83
N ILE A 182 -10.91 -13.76 -4.92
CA ILE A 182 -10.93 -12.32 -5.17
C ILE A 182 -9.59 -11.65 -4.85
N LEU A 183 -9.37 -10.44 -5.36
CA LEU A 183 -8.25 -9.62 -4.91
C LEU A 183 -8.52 -9.12 -3.48
N PRO A 184 -7.50 -9.06 -2.61
CA PRO A 184 -7.60 -8.37 -1.33
C PRO A 184 -8.01 -6.90 -1.52
N GLN A 185 -8.55 -6.29 -0.47
CA GLN A 185 -8.83 -4.86 -0.45
C GLN A 185 -7.55 -4.09 -0.79
N ARG A 186 -7.64 -3.24 -1.80
CA ARG A 186 -6.55 -2.34 -2.20
C ARG A 186 -6.70 -1.04 -1.42
N GLY A 187 -5.63 -0.58 -0.79
CA GLY A 187 -5.64 0.72 -0.11
C GLY A 187 -6.51 0.76 1.14
N LEU A 188 -6.41 1.89 1.82
CA LEU A 188 -7.16 2.19 3.03
C LEU A 188 -8.57 2.66 2.67
N THR A 189 -9.55 2.27 3.48
CA THR A 189 -10.90 2.87 3.49
C THR A 189 -11.33 3.16 4.93
N PHE A 190 -11.95 4.32 5.15
CA PHE A 190 -12.52 4.71 6.43
C PHE A 190 -13.91 4.12 6.69
N LYS A 191 -14.52 3.48 5.69
CA LYS A 191 -15.78 2.74 5.86
C LYS A 191 -15.61 1.48 6.73
N SER A 192 -14.38 0.98 6.86
CA SER A 192 -14.07 -0.23 7.62
C SER A 192 -13.08 0.05 8.76
N LYS A 193 -13.48 -0.28 9.98
CA LYS A 193 -12.58 -0.27 11.15
C LYS A 193 -11.48 -1.32 11.02
N ALA A 194 -11.77 -2.46 10.38
CA ALA A 194 -10.77 -3.49 10.11
C ALA A 194 -9.67 -2.97 9.16
N SER A 195 -10.04 -2.25 8.10
CA SER A 195 -9.11 -1.60 7.17
C SER A 195 -8.21 -0.57 7.85
N ILE A 196 -8.79 0.35 8.62
CA ILE A 196 -8.05 1.35 9.42
C ILE A 196 -7.00 0.65 10.30
N ARG A 197 -7.44 -0.37 11.05
CA ARG A 197 -6.58 -1.13 11.95
C ARG A 197 -5.46 -1.84 11.22
N GLN A 198 -5.72 -2.41 10.04
CA GLN A 198 -4.70 -3.12 9.26
C GLN A 198 -3.65 -2.17 8.69
N VAL A 199 -4.07 -1.09 8.04
CA VAL A 199 -3.12 -0.14 7.44
C VAL A 199 -2.31 0.56 8.54
N HIS A 200 -2.94 0.93 9.65
CA HIS A 200 -2.22 1.44 10.83
C HIS A 200 -1.17 0.43 11.30
N HIS A 201 -1.54 -0.84 11.45
CA HIS A 201 -0.60 -1.90 11.84
C HIS A 201 0.54 -2.06 10.83
N ILE A 202 0.28 -2.04 9.52
CA ILE A 202 1.31 -2.12 8.48
C ILE A 202 2.32 -0.97 8.63
N VAL A 203 1.84 0.27 8.76
CA VAL A 203 2.69 1.44 8.99
C VAL A 203 3.54 1.26 10.24
N GLN A 204 2.92 0.86 11.36
CA GLN A 204 3.63 0.65 12.63
C GLN A 204 4.66 -0.49 12.56
N VAL A 205 4.37 -1.57 11.83
CA VAL A 205 5.32 -2.68 11.62
C VAL A 205 6.54 -2.21 10.86
N VAL A 206 6.34 -1.45 9.76
CA VAL A 206 7.43 -0.96 8.93
C VAL A 206 8.33 -0.01 9.74
N LEU A 207 7.73 0.97 10.42
CA LEU A 207 8.49 1.91 11.25
C LEU A 207 9.25 1.21 12.38
N ALA A 208 8.62 0.24 13.06
CA ALA A 208 9.29 -0.55 14.09
C ALA A 208 10.42 -1.41 13.51
N ALA A 209 10.22 -2.03 12.34
CA ALA A 209 11.23 -2.86 11.71
C ALA A 209 12.46 -2.04 11.26
N ILE A 210 12.24 -0.83 10.76
CA ILE A 210 13.31 0.14 10.45
C ILE A 210 14.12 0.44 11.72
N ALA A 211 13.44 0.79 12.82
CA ALA A 211 14.09 1.11 14.09
C ALA A 211 14.86 -0.08 14.71
N VAL A 212 14.31 -1.29 14.59
CA VAL A 212 14.89 -2.51 15.19
C VAL A 212 16.04 -3.07 14.36
N SER A 213 15.95 -3.03 13.04
CA SER A 213 16.97 -3.61 12.15
C SER A 213 18.25 -2.77 12.07
N GLY A 214 18.19 -1.47 12.41
CA GLY A 214 19.33 -0.56 12.28
C GLY A 214 19.76 -0.34 10.82
N ILE A 215 18.88 -0.62 9.87
CA ILE A 215 19.14 -0.43 8.44
C ILE A 215 19.39 1.05 8.13
N SER A 216 20.32 1.33 7.22
CA SER A 216 20.70 2.70 6.84
C SER A 216 19.81 3.28 5.73
N VAL A 217 18.49 3.27 5.97
CA VAL A 217 17.49 3.84 5.06
C VAL A 217 17.64 5.35 4.99
N GLN A 218 17.58 5.89 3.78
CA GLN A 218 17.75 7.31 3.46
C GLN A 218 16.42 7.95 3.04
N TYR A 219 15.58 7.21 2.33
CA TYR A 219 14.29 7.65 1.82
C TYR A 219 13.16 6.78 2.37
N LEU A 220 12.14 7.43 2.93
CA LEU A 220 10.91 6.79 3.37
C LEU A 220 9.73 7.43 2.63
N ASP A 221 8.99 6.59 1.90
CA ASP A 221 7.77 6.96 1.20
C ASP A 221 6.55 6.35 1.89
N ILE A 222 5.57 7.18 2.23
CA ILE A 222 4.30 6.76 2.81
C ILE A 222 3.16 7.35 1.99
N GLU A 223 2.95 6.76 0.82
CA GLU A 223 1.90 7.12 -0.14
C GLU A 223 1.01 5.93 -0.50
N PRO A 224 0.34 5.30 0.49
CA PRO A 224 -0.66 4.32 0.17
C PRO A 224 -1.84 4.99 -0.52
N SER A 225 -2.47 4.28 -1.45
CA SER A 225 -3.71 4.65 -2.13
C SER A 225 -3.58 5.76 -3.18
N MET A 226 -2.38 6.26 -3.46
CA MET A 226 -2.14 7.27 -4.50
C MET A 226 -2.78 6.85 -5.84
N MET A 227 -3.57 7.74 -6.45
CA MET A 227 -4.30 7.51 -7.72
C MET A 227 -5.37 6.41 -7.68
N LEU A 228 -5.83 5.99 -6.49
CA LEU A 228 -7.00 5.14 -6.33
C LEU A 228 -8.22 5.96 -5.94
N GLU A 229 -9.31 5.76 -6.67
CA GLU A 229 -10.62 6.25 -6.30
C GLU A 229 -11.23 5.37 -5.21
N ASN A 230 -12.08 5.96 -4.38
CA ASN A 230 -12.74 5.31 -3.24
C ASN A 230 -11.78 4.75 -2.17
N ALA A 231 -10.49 5.11 -2.24
CA ALA A 231 -9.53 4.84 -1.17
C ALA A 231 -9.16 6.13 -0.45
N ASN A 232 -8.92 6.02 0.86
CA ASN A 232 -8.42 7.09 1.70
C ASN A 232 -6.89 7.05 1.78
N ARG A 233 -6.28 8.20 2.08
CA ARG A 233 -4.88 8.28 2.53
C ARG A 233 -4.76 8.04 4.03
N ILE A 234 -3.53 7.81 4.49
CA ILE A 234 -3.29 7.60 5.92
C ILE A 234 -3.60 8.87 6.71
N SER A 235 -4.02 8.67 7.96
CA SER A 235 -4.17 9.77 8.90
C SER A 235 -2.89 9.98 9.71
N PRO A 236 -2.57 11.20 10.17
CA PRO A 236 -1.46 11.44 11.10
C PRO A 236 -1.43 10.54 12.33
N PHE A 237 -2.59 10.10 12.84
CA PHE A 237 -2.62 9.21 14.00
C PHE A 237 -2.01 7.85 13.69
N MET A 238 -1.97 7.42 12.42
CA MET A 238 -1.42 6.11 12.02
C MET A 238 0.12 6.07 12.09
N LEU A 239 0.77 7.22 12.19
CA LEU A 239 2.22 7.34 12.30
C LEU A 239 2.73 7.02 13.72
N MET A 240 1.87 7.19 14.71
CA MET A 240 2.14 6.85 16.10
C MET A 240 1.20 5.74 16.56
N GLY A 241 1.58 4.94 17.54
CA GLY A 241 0.78 3.79 17.95
C GLY A 241 1.45 2.91 19.01
N PRO A 242 0.96 1.68 19.20
CA PRO A 242 1.51 0.75 20.20
C PRO A 242 3.02 0.52 20.05
N SER A 243 3.52 0.54 18.81
CA SER A 243 4.94 0.38 18.49
C SER A 243 5.76 1.66 18.72
N SER A 244 5.13 2.81 19.01
CA SER A 244 5.85 4.05 19.28
C SER A 244 6.84 3.91 20.43
N SER A 245 6.53 3.10 21.46
CA SER A 245 7.49 2.83 22.54
C SER A 245 8.80 2.22 22.02
N ILE A 246 8.71 1.27 21.06
CA ILE A 246 9.87 0.66 20.42
C ILE A 246 10.61 1.70 19.58
N ILE A 247 9.88 2.43 18.74
CA ILE A 247 10.42 3.49 17.87
C ILE A 247 11.11 4.58 18.68
N LEU A 248 10.55 4.96 19.84
CA LEU A 248 11.10 5.98 20.75
C LEU A 248 12.26 5.45 21.60
N SER A 249 12.24 4.16 21.95
CA SER A 249 13.31 3.52 22.77
C SER A 249 14.56 3.19 21.96
N ARG A 250 14.42 3.03 20.65
CA ARG A 250 15.51 2.78 19.71
C ARG A 250 15.84 4.10 19.00
N SER A 251 17.12 4.36 18.74
CA SER A 251 17.47 5.47 17.86
C SER A 251 16.97 5.17 16.45
N PHE A 252 15.89 5.83 16.02
CA PHE A 252 15.44 5.78 14.63
C PHE A 252 16.61 6.13 13.70
N PRO A 253 16.71 5.57 12.48
CA PRO A 253 17.94 5.68 11.70
C PRO A 253 18.33 7.13 11.46
N THR A 254 19.51 7.51 11.93
CA THR A 254 20.12 8.81 11.67
C THR A 254 20.55 8.97 10.21
N SER A 255 20.30 7.97 9.35
CA SER A 255 20.54 8.01 7.90
C SER A 255 19.34 8.53 7.12
N LEU A 256 18.14 8.58 7.71
CA LEU A 256 16.94 9.03 7.00
C LEU A 256 17.05 10.54 6.77
N ARG A 257 16.96 10.94 5.50
CA ARG A 257 17.10 12.32 5.03
C ARG A 257 15.84 12.81 4.35
N GLN A 258 15.08 11.91 3.75
CA GLN A 258 13.95 12.26 2.90
C GLN A 258 12.70 11.52 3.36
N LEU A 259 11.62 12.29 3.56
CA LEU A 259 10.30 11.78 3.91
C LEU A 259 9.28 12.31 2.90
N GLN A 260 8.57 11.40 2.25
CA GLN A 260 7.39 11.71 1.46
C GLN A 260 6.17 11.06 2.12
N ILE A 261 5.12 11.84 2.30
CA ILE A 261 3.91 11.38 2.96
C ILE A 261 2.67 12.05 2.36
N SER A 262 1.65 11.22 2.09
CA SER A 262 0.33 11.67 1.67
C SER A 262 -0.70 11.40 2.77
N LEU A 263 -1.44 12.43 3.16
CA LEU A 263 -2.36 12.41 4.28
C LEU A 263 -3.80 12.65 3.86
N ASP A 264 -4.73 12.06 4.61
CA ASP A 264 -6.15 12.33 4.43
C ASP A 264 -6.58 13.45 5.41
N PRO A 265 -7.04 14.60 4.89
CA PRO A 265 -7.52 15.69 5.76
C PRO A 265 -8.79 15.27 6.50
N GLU A 266 -9.67 14.48 5.91
CA GLU A 266 -10.99 14.14 6.43
C GLU A 266 -11.00 12.89 7.31
N SER A 267 -9.83 12.43 7.74
CA SER A 267 -9.73 11.21 8.55
C SER A 267 -10.64 11.24 9.78
N PRO A 268 -11.43 10.19 10.02
CA PRO A 268 -12.36 10.15 11.13
C PRO A 268 -11.59 10.34 12.45
N PRO A 269 -12.14 11.10 13.40
CA PRO A 269 -11.55 11.19 14.73
C PRO A 269 -11.51 9.77 15.32
N ASP A 270 -10.37 9.41 15.91
CA ASP A 270 -10.24 8.14 16.59
C ASP A 270 -11.20 8.11 17.80
N ASP A 271 -12.15 7.16 17.82
CA ASP A 271 -13.09 6.92 18.92
C ASP A 271 -12.34 6.73 20.27
N THR A 272 -11.06 6.35 20.25
CA THR A 272 -10.22 6.16 21.44
C THR A 272 -9.41 7.40 21.86
N ILE A 273 -9.38 8.44 21.03
CA ILE A 273 -8.61 9.66 21.26
C ILE A 273 -9.52 10.88 21.12
N SER A 274 -10.40 11.05 22.11
CA SER A 274 -11.10 12.32 22.31
C SER A 274 -10.09 13.47 22.43
N GLY A 275 -10.16 14.43 21.50
CA GLY A 275 -9.58 15.77 21.68
C GLY A 275 -8.12 16.01 21.28
N ARG A 276 -7.49 15.18 20.43
CA ARG A 276 -6.17 15.55 19.86
C ARG A 276 -6.30 16.42 18.61
N LYS A 277 -5.46 17.47 18.54
CA LYS A 277 -5.14 18.21 17.30
C LYS A 277 -4.75 17.21 16.21
N TRP A 278 -5.39 17.26 15.05
CA TRP A 278 -5.24 16.32 13.94
C TRP A 278 -3.76 15.96 13.65
N GLY A 279 -2.87 16.95 13.61
CA GLY A 279 -1.46 16.72 13.28
C GLY A 279 -0.52 16.41 14.44
N LEU A 280 -0.97 16.16 15.67
CA LEU A 280 -0.05 15.84 16.77
C LEU A 280 0.78 14.58 16.48
N GLY A 281 0.17 13.56 15.87
CA GLY A 281 0.87 12.33 15.48
C GLY A 281 1.96 12.59 14.44
N LEU A 282 1.68 13.44 13.45
CA LEU A 282 2.65 13.86 12.43
C LEU A 282 3.81 14.63 13.04
N LEU A 283 3.52 15.61 13.90
CA LEU A 283 4.56 16.37 14.61
C LEU A 283 5.45 15.41 15.42
N GLN A 284 4.84 14.56 16.26
CA GLN A 284 5.59 13.59 17.06
C GLN A 284 6.48 12.70 16.20
N PHE A 285 5.97 12.21 15.07
CA PHE A 285 6.72 11.38 14.14
C PHE A 285 7.91 12.12 13.52
N ILE A 286 7.71 13.35 13.02
CA ILE A 286 8.76 14.17 12.42
C ILE A 286 9.88 14.48 13.43
N HIS A 287 9.55 14.70 14.71
CA HIS A 287 10.55 14.93 15.74
C HIS A 287 11.49 13.71 15.97
N LEU A 288 11.12 12.51 15.49
CA LEU A 288 11.98 11.31 15.53
C LEU A 288 13.03 11.29 14.42
N LEU A 289 12.97 12.25 13.50
CA LEU A 289 13.81 12.32 12.30
C LEU A 289 14.73 13.55 12.39
N PRO A 290 15.72 13.58 13.30
CA PRO A 290 16.54 14.76 13.56
C PRO A 290 17.41 15.16 12.36
N GLU A 291 17.64 14.23 11.44
CA GLU A 291 18.47 14.42 10.26
C GLU A 291 17.66 14.67 8.97
N LEU A 292 16.34 14.86 9.07
CA LEU A 292 15.47 15.09 7.92
C LEU A 292 15.85 16.40 7.20
N SER A 293 16.21 16.30 5.92
CA SER A 293 16.58 17.42 5.04
C SER A 293 15.51 17.73 4.00
N ASP A 294 14.77 16.72 3.53
CA ASP A 294 13.75 16.87 2.51
C ASP A 294 12.40 16.36 3.02
N LEU A 295 11.40 17.24 3.06
CA LEU A 295 10.03 16.89 3.43
C LEU A 295 9.08 17.14 2.26
N ALA A 296 8.41 16.10 1.78
CA ALA A 296 7.27 16.20 0.88
C ALA A 296 5.98 15.81 1.61
N LEU A 297 5.08 16.78 1.76
CA LEU A 297 3.78 16.61 2.40
C LEU A 297 2.68 16.89 1.38
N SER A 298 1.81 15.91 1.16
CA SER A 298 0.64 16.06 0.29
C SER A 298 -0.65 15.72 1.04
N PHE A 299 -1.75 16.33 0.62
CA PHE A 299 -3.09 15.92 1.01
C PHE A 299 -3.83 15.37 -0.21
N GLU A 300 -4.71 14.38 0.02
CA GLU A 300 -5.58 13.84 -1.02
C GLU A 300 -6.54 14.90 -1.56
N ASN A 301 -7.41 15.39 -0.69
CA ASN A 301 -8.24 16.55 -0.95
C ASN A 301 -7.52 17.80 -0.48
N ARG A 302 -7.86 18.95 -1.07
CA ARG A 302 -7.33 20.23 -0.62
C ARG A 302 -7.67 20.44 0.86
N ASP A 303 -6.69 20.81 1.68
CA ASP A 303 -6.91 21.09 3.11
C ASP A 303 -7.58 22.45 3.33
N GLU A 304 -8.89 22.52 3.04
CA GLU A 304 -9.68 23.75 3.16
C GLU A 304 -9.89 24.21 4.61
N ILE A 305 -9.72 23.31 5.58
CA ILE A 305 -9.94 23.57 7.01
C ILE A 305 -8.68 24.18 7.66
N GLY A 306 -7.55 24.23 6.94
CA GLY A 306 -6.31 24.83 7.43
C GLY A 306 -5.62 23.98 8.51
N ARG A 307 -5.77 22.65 8.47
CA ARG A 307 -5.12 21.73 9.41
C ARG A 307 -3.61 21.81 9.34
N PHE A 308 -3.04 21.99 8.15
CA PHE A 308 -1.61 22.24 7.99
C PHE A 308 -1.21 23.55 8.69
N SER A 309 -1.97 24.62 8.51
CA SER A 309 -1.71 25.91 9.15
C SER A 309 -1.72 25.84 10.68
N GLU A 310 -2.52 24.95 11.27
CA GLU A 310 -2.50 24.69 12.72
C GLU A 310 -1.18 24.06 13.17
N ILE A 311 -0.66 23.10 12.42
CA ILE A 311 0.52 22.31 12.81
C ILE A 311 1.82 22.97 12.39
N ALA A 312 1.81 23.81 11.35
CA ALA A 312 2.97 24.50 10.82
C ALA A 312 3.61 25.42 11.86
N LYS A 313 2.82 25.95 12.81
CA LYS A 313 3.30 26.77 13.93
C LYS A 313 4.22 25.99 14.88
N ASP A 314 3.98 24.69 15.00
CA ASP A 314 4.69 23.77 15.89
C ASP A 314 5.70 22.89 15.11
N LEU A 315 5.76 23.01 13.78
CA LEU A 315 6.62 22.21 12.92
C LEU A 315 8.04 22.77 12.93
N TYR A 316 8.94 22.09 13.63
CA TYR A 316 10.36 22.44 13.67
C TYR A 316 11.22 21.26 13.21
N ILE A 317 11.97 21.47 12.12
CA ILE A 317 12.88 20.48 11.53
C ILE A 317 14.24 21.17 11.36
N PRO A 318 15.22 20.93 12.26
CA PRO A 318 16.45 21.72 12.33
C PRO A 318 17.31 21.69 11.06
N LYS A 319 17.27 20.58 10.32
CA LYS A 319 18.13 20.30 9.17
C LYS A 319 17.38 20.37 7.83
N LEU A 320 16.17 20.91 7.82
CA LEU A 320 15.36 21.00 6.63
C LEU A 320 16.01 21.93 5.60
N GLU A 321 16.28 21.38 4.41
CA GLU A 321 16.83 22.08 3.26
C GLU A 321 15.75 22.30 2.19
N SER A 322 14.82 21.35 2.05
CA SER A 322 13.75 21.37 1.04
C SER A 322 12.40 20.98 1.64
N ILE A 323 11.36 21.73 1.25
CA ILE A 323 9.98 21.41 1.58
C ILE A 323 9.11 21.47 0.33
N THR A 324 8.34 20.40 0.09
CA THR A 324 7.33 20.32 -0.96
C THR A 324 5.96 20.16 -0.31
N LEU A 325 5.04 21.05 -0.62
CA LEU A 325 3.68 21.07 -0.10
C LEU A 325 2.71 20.93 -1.28
N ARG A 326 1.77 19.99 -1.20
CA ARG A 326 0.74 19.77 -2.24
C ARG A 326 -0.66 19.71 -1.63
N SER A 327 -1.63 20.32 -2.31
CA SER A 327 -3.04 20.36 -1.88
C SER A 327 -3.25 20.99 -0.49
N ILE A 328 -2.47 22.02 -0.15
CA ILE A 328 -2.57 22.74 1.13
C ILE A 328 -3.20 24.11 0.90
N ASP A 329 -4.14 24.50 1.76
CA ASP A 329 -4.57 25.90 1.85
C ASP A 329 -3.75 26.65 2.91
N THR A 330 -3.24 27.82 2.55
CA THR A 330 -2.37 28.65 3.39
C THR A 330 -3.00 30.01 3.74
N THR A 331 -4.31 30.16 3.55
CA THR A 331 -5.02 31.44 3.75
C THR A 331 -5.29 31.79 5.21
#